data_AF-A0AAE8X146-F1
#
_entry.id   AF-A0AAE8X146-F1
#
_cell.length_a   1.000
_cell.length_b   1.000
_cell.length_c   1.000
_cell.angle_alpha   90.00
_cell.angle_beta   90.00
_cell.angle_gamma   90.00
#
_symmetry.space_group_name_H-M   'P 1'
#
loop_
_entity.id
_entity.type
_entity.pdbx_description
1 polymer ?
#
loop_
_entity_poly.entity_id
_entity_poly.type
_entity_poly.pdbx_seq_one_letter_code
_entity_poly.pdbx_strand_id
1 'polypeptide(L)'
;MTTAEQKAYARKIECEEDGLYYARYFFKQRTGGKMIVAPHHKVIQQTLDRVIDGEIQRLIINVPPGYTKTELATINMMGRGLALNCRARFM
;
A
#
# COMPACT_ATOMS: atom_id res chain seq x y z
N MET A 1 -23.81 -14.62 3.80
CA MET A 1 -22.61 -13.92 4.29
C MET A 1 -22.96 -13.14 5.54
N THR A 2 -22.16 -13.27 6.59
CA THR A 2 -22.31 -12.46 7.81
C THR A 2 -21.88 -11.01 7.56
N THR A 3 -22.31 -10.07 8.40
CA THR A 3 -21.86 -8.66 8.31
C THR A 3 -20.33 -8.53 8.43
N ALA A 4 -19.69 -9.45 9.16
CA ALA A 4 -18.24 -9.49 9.31
C ALA A 4 -17.54 -9.90 8.00
N GLU A 5 -18.05 -10.93 7.31
CA GLU A 5 -17.55 -11.37 6.00
C GLU A 5 -17.70 -10.28 4.94
N GLN A 6 -18.85 -9.59 4.92
CA GLN A 6 -19.08 -8.47 3.99
C GLN A 6 -18.05 -7.35 4.20
N LYS A 7 -17.75 -7.01 5.46
CA LYS A 7 -16.72 -6.02 5.80
C LYS A 7 -15.32 -6.46 5.37
N ALA A 8 -14.99 -7.74 5.55
CA ALA A 8 -13.69 -8.27 5.14
C ALA A 8 -13.54 -8.24 3.62
N TYR A 9 -14.60 -8.62 2.89
CA TYR A 9 -14.64 -8.58 1.45
C TYR A 9 -14.49 -7.15 0.90
N ALA A 10 -15.20 -6.17 1.47
CA ALA A 10 -15.04 -4.77 1.08
C ALA A 10 -13.60 -4.27 1.30
N ARG A 11 -12.98 -4.58 2.44
CA ARG A 11 -11.57 -4.20 2.71
C ARG A 11 -10.60 -4.83 1.72
N LYS A 12 -10.84 -6.07 1.29
CA LYS A 12 -10.02 -6.73 0.28
C LYS A 12 -10.03 -5.90 -1.01
N ILE A 13 -11.22 -5.54 -1.51
CA ILE A 13 -11.38 -4.73 -2.73
C ILE A 13 -10.66 -3.38 -2.57
N GLU A 14 -10.90 -2.66 -1.47
CA GLU A 14 -10.26 -1.36 -1.23
C GLU A 14 -8.72 -1.45 -1.18
N CYS A 15 -8.18 -2.53 -0.59
CA CYS A 15 -6.73 -2.78 -0.58
C CYS A 15 -6.16 -3.12 -1.96
N GLU A 16 -6.94 -3.77 -2.82
CA GLU A 16 -6.56 -4.11 -4.19
C GLU A 16 -6.59 -2.86 -5.08
N GLU A 17 -7.60 -2.00 -4.94
CA GLU A 17 -7.81 -0.82 -5.78
C GLU A 17 -7.04 0.42 -5.32
N ASP A 18 -6.90 0.68 -4.02
CA ASP A 18 -6.25 1.87 -3.48
C ASP A 18 -5.01 1.52 -2.63
N GLY A 19 -3.83 1.83 -3.18
CA GLY A 19 -2.57 1.60 -2.49
C GLY A 19 -2.39 2.44 -1.21
N LEU A 20 -3.02 3.62 -1.13
CA LEU A 20 -2.99 4.45 0.08
C LEU A 20 -3.91 3.87 1.15
N TYR A 21 -5.06 3.33 0.75
CA TYR A 21 -5.92 2.57 1.66
C TYR A 21 -5.18 1.36 2.23
N TYR A 22 -4.52 0.58 1.37
CA TYR A 22 -3.69 -0.56 1.77
C TYR A 22 -2.67 -0.14 2.84
N ALA A 23 -1.91 0.92 2.58
CA ALA A 23 -0.88 1.40 3.51
C ALA A 23 -1.48 1.80 4.87
N ARG A 24 -2.59 2.54 4.88
CA ARG A 24 -3.26 2.95 6.12
C ARG A 24 -3.83 1.77 6.91
N TYR A 25 -4.40 0.80 6.20
CA TYR A 25 -4.98 -0.39 6.80
C TYR A 25 -3.91 -1.23 7.50
N PHE A 26 -2.85 -1.62 6.78
CA PHE A 26 -1.79 -2.46 7.33
C PHE A 26 -0.91 -1.74 8.34
N PHE A 27 -0.70 -0.43 8.19
CA PHE A 27 -0.05 0.38 9.22
C PHE A 27 -0.81 0.28 10.55
N LYS A 28 -2.14 0.40 10.52
CA LYS A 28 -2.97 0.27 11.72
C LYS A 28 -2.89 -1.13 12.33
N GLN A 29 -2.91 -2.17 11.51
CA GLN A 29 -2.80 -3.54 12.02
C GLN A 29 -1.44 -3.82 12.66
N ARG A 30 -0.35 -3.31 12.09
CA ARG A 30 1.01 -3.57 12.58
C ARG A 30 1.41 -2.71 13.77
N THR A 31 0.95 -1.47 13.84
CA THR A 31 1.39 -0.49 14.86
C THR A 31 0.34 -0.20 15.93
N GLY A 32 -0.92 -0.57 15.70
CA GLY A 32 -2.06 -0.15 16.53
C GLY A 32 -2.51 1.30 16.31
N GLY A 33 -1.70 2.14 15.65
CA GLY A 33 -1.95 3.55 15.40
C GLY A 33 -2.56 3.84 14.03
N LYS A 34 -3.29 4.95 13.88
CA LYS A 34 -3.74 5.40 12.56
C LYS A 34 -2.61 6.17 11.85
N MET A 35 -2.33 5.82 10.60
CA MET A 35 -1.41 6.59 9.77
C MET A 35 -1.97 7.99 9.51
N ILE A 36 -1.18 9.02 9.77
CA ILE A 36 -1.50 10.41 9.42
C ILE A 36 -1.10 10.62 7.96
N VAL A 37 -2.06 11.04 7.13
CA VAL A 37 -1.83 11.24 5.69
C VAL A 37 -1.52 12.71 5.40
N ALA A 38 -0.28 12.97 4.99
CA ALA A 38 0.16 14.27 4.48
C ALA A 38 0.13 14.31 2.94
N PRO A 39 0.16 15.50 2.30
CA PRO A 39 0.07 15.63 0.84
C PRO A 39 1.13 14.83 0.07
N HIS A 40 2.37 14.76 0.56
CA HIS A 40 3.44 14.02 -0.08
C HIS A 40 3.17 12.50 -0.16
N HIS A 41 2.42 11.93 0.79
CA HIS A 41 2.04 10.52 0.74
C HIS A 41 1.16 10.22 -0.48
N LYS A 42 0.28 11.15 -0.88
CA LYS A 42 -0.57 10.98 -2.07
C LYS A 42 0.28 10.95 -3.35
N VAL A 43 1.23 11.88 -3.46
CA VAL A 43 2.13 11.96 -4.62
C VAL A 43 3.03 10.73 -4.71
N ILE A 44 3.62 10.30 -3.59
CA ILE A 44 4.43 9.09 -3.53
C ILE A 44 3.57 7.89 -3.94
N GLN A 45 2.39 7.71 -3.35
CA GLN A 45 1.55 6.55 -3.63
C GLN A 45 1.08 6.50 -5.08
N GLN A 46 0.59 7.61 -5.64
CA GLN A 46 0.21 7.70 -7.05
C GLN A 46 1.38 7.34 -7.98
N THR A 47 2.61 7.72 -7.60
CA THR A 47 3.80 7.36 -8.38
C THR A 47 4.15 5.88 -8.23
N LEU A 48 3.97 5.30 -7.03
CA LEU A 48 4.18 3.87 -6.78
C LEU A 48 3.14 2.99 -7.49
N ASP A 49 1.89 3.44 -7.60
CA ASP A 49 0.85 2.73 -8.33
C ASP A 49 1.24 2.60 -9.82
N ARG A 50 1.78 3.66 -10.42
CA ARG A 50 2.35 3.61 -11.78
C ARG A 50 3.55 2.67 -11.93
N VAL A 51 4.28 2.38 -10.85
CA VAL A 51 5.32 1.34 -10.86
C VAL A 51 4.69 -0.05 -10.82
N ILE A 52 3.65 -0.25 -10.01
CA ILE A 52 2.90 -1.52 -9.94
C ILE A 52 2.23 -1.83 -11.28
N ASP A 53 1.67 -0.83 -11.94
CA ASP A 53 1.04 -0.94 -13.26
C ASP A 53 2.07 -1.13 -14.39
N GLY A 54 3.36 -1.00 -14.08
CA GLY A 54 4.46 -1.19 -15.03
C GLY A 54 4.76 0.00 -15.93
N GLU A 55 4.07 1.13 -15.76
CA GLU A 55 4.35 2.38 -16.49
C GLU A 55 5.73 2.95 -16.16
N ILE A 56 6.15 2.82 -14.89
CA ILE A 56 7.47 3.26 -14.42
C ILE A 56 8.29 2.03 -14.04
N GLN A 57 9.33 1.72 -14.81
CA GLN A 57 10.20 0.58 -14.54
C GLN A 57 11.31 0.88 -13.52
N ARG A 58 11.74 2.15 -13.41
CA ARG A 58 12.81 2.60 -12.52
C ARG A 58 12.41 3.92 -11.89
N LEU A 59 12.22 3.92 -10.58
CA LEU A 59 11.83 5.10 -9.80
C LEU A 59 12.91 5.45 -8.78
N ILE A 60 13.27 6.74 -8.69
CA ILE A 60 14.10 7.30 -7.63
C ILE A 60 13.22 8.25 -6.81
N ILE A 61 13.12 8.01 -5.51
CA ILE A 61 12.38 8.87 -4.57
C ILE A 61 13.38 9.61 -3.68
N ASN A 62 13.55 10.90 -3.92
CA ASN A 62 14.38 11.76 -3.09
C ASN A 62 13.52 12.55 -2.09
N VAL A 63 13.49 12.12 -0.83
CA VAL A 63 12.80 12.82 0.26
C VAL A 63 13.61 12.77 1.56
N PRO A 64 13.46 13.77 2.46
CA PRO A 64 14.22 13.82 3.71
C PRO A 64 13.92 12.64 4.67
N PRO A 65 14.74 12.45 5.73
CA PRO A 65 14.42 11.50 6.79
C PRO A 65 13.12 11.89 7.51
N GLY A 66 12.36 10.89 8.00
CA GLY A 66 11.08 11.11 8.69
C GLY A 66 9.84 11.26 7.79
N TYR A 67 9.99 11.27 6.45
CA TYR A 67 8.87 11.44 5.50
C TYR A 67 8.20 10.12 5.08
N THR A 68 8.23 9.10 5.95
CA THR A 68 7.47 7.86 5.77
C THR A 68 7.76 7.08 4.46
N LYS A 69 8.82 7.42 3.72
CA LYS A 69 9.15 6.78 2.43
C LYS A 69 9.38 5.28 2.53
N THR A 70 10.05 4.83 3.60
CA THR A 70 10.30 3.40 3.84
C THR A 70 8.99 2.64 4.07
N GLU A 71 8.05 3.25 4.78
CA GLU A 71 6.74 2.65 5.02
C GLU A 71 5.96 2.47 3.70
N LEU A 72 5.91 3.49 2.85
CA LEU A 72 5.19 3.43 1.57
C LEU A 72 5.92 2.56 0.53
N ALA A 73 7.15 2.93 0.17
CA ALA A 73 7.85 2.37 -0.99
C ALA A 73 8.54 1.03 -0.72
N THR A 74 8.83 0.69 0.55
CA THR A 74 9.49 -0.56 0.89
C THR A 74 8.50 -1.55 1.49
N ILE A 75 7.85 -1.19 2.59
CA ILE A 75 6.99 -2.14 3.32
C ILE A 75 5.67 -2.36 2.56
N ASN A 76 4.91 -1.29 2.32
CA ASN A 76 3.56 -1.42 1.77
C ASN A 76 3.58 -1.77 0.28
N MET A 77 4.45 -1.16 -0.51
CA MET A 77 4.56 -1.45 -1.94
C MET A 77 4.94 -2.91 -2.20
N MET A 78 5.96 -3.46 -1.53
CA MET A 78 6.35 -4.86 -1.72
C MET A 78 5.23 -5.81 -1.28
N GLY A 79 4.61 -5.54 -0.13
CA GLY A 79 3.48 -6.34 0.35
C GLY A 79 2.31 -6.34 -0.62
N ARG A 80 1.90 -5.17 -1.10
CA ARG A 80 0.79 -5.03 -2.06
C ARG A 80 1.12 -5.65 -3.41
N GLY A 81 2.33 -5.45 -3.93
CA GLY A 81 2.76 -6.04 -5.20
C GLY A 81 2.74 -7.57 -5.17
N LEU A 82 3.18 -8.17 -4.06
CA LEU A 82 3.09 -9.63 -3.87
C LEU A 82 1.64 -10.09 -3.73
N ALA A 83 0.79 -9.34 -3.03
CA ALA A 83 -0.61 -9.69 -2.84
C ALA A 83 -1.44 -9.64 -4.14
N LEU A 84 -1.16 -8.66 -5.01
CA LEU A 84 -1.81 -8.52 -6.32
C LEU A 84 -1.35 -9.59 -7.32
N ASN A 85 -0.12 -10.09 -7.19
CA ASN A 85 0.41 -11.08 -8.10
C ASN A 85 -0.08 -12.49 -7.74
N CYS A 86 -1.09 -13.00 -8.45
CA CYS A 86 -1.60 -14.37 -8.26
C CYS A 86 -0.56 -15.48 -8.50
N ARG A 87 0.59 -15.17 -9.12
CA ARG A 87 1.70 -16.11 -9.32
C ARG A 87 2.72 -16.08 -8.20
N ALA A 88 2.60 -15.15 -7.24
CA ALA A 88 3.48 -15.10 -6.08
C ALA A 88 3.38 -16.41 -5.29
N ARG A 89 4.53 -16.97 -4.92
CA ARG A 89 4.64 -18.19 -4.12
C ARG A 89 5.33 -17.85 -2.81
N PHE A 90 4.79 -18.37 -1.72
CA PHE A 90 5.35 -18.23 -0.39
C PHE A 90 5.82 -19.63 0.05
N MET A 91 7.11 -19.77 0.39
CA MET A 91 7.70 -21.00 0.92
C MET A 91 7.61 -21.03 2.44
#